data_AF-A0A2E9MXF1-F1
#
_entry.id   AF-A0A2E9MXF1-F1
#
_cell.length_a   1.000
_cell.length_b   1.000
_cell.length_c   1.000
_cell.angle_alpha   90.00
_cell.angle_beta   90.00
_cell.angle_gamma   90.00
#
_symmetry.space_group_name_H-M   'P 1'
#
loop_
_entity.id
_entity.type
_entity.pdbx_description
1 polymer ?
#
loop_
_entity_poly.entity_id
_entity_poly.type
_entity_poly.pdbx_seq_one_letter_code
_entity_poly.pdbx_strand_id
1 'polypeptide(L)'
;MTSSLLFVKGHAALLGEFCLPMVGSRKASTQAKRFTRWLATELAGQRLKVVSRLARGVDCNAHIGALGSGNITAVIGAGIDVYYPKAN
;
A
#
# COMPACT_ATOMS: atom_id res chain seq x y z
N MET A 1 7.38 19.42 1.09
CA MET A 1 6.46 19.73 2.20
C MET A 1 6.57 18.62 3.22
N THR A 2 7.09 18.91 4.41
CA THR A 2 7.03 17.99 5.55
C THR A 2 5.76 18.32 6.33
N SER A 3 4.90 17.31 6.55
CA SER A 3 3.73 17.49 7.43
C SER A 3 4.20 17.54 8.87
N SER A 4 3.70 18.49 9.65
CA SER A 4 3.97 18.56 11.10
C SER A 4 3.13 17.58 11.92
N LEU A 5 2.09 16.98 11.32
CA LEU A 5 1.20 16.03 11.98
C LEU A 5 0.78 14.90 11.00
N LEU A 6 0.70 13.66 11.51
CA LEU A 6 0.19 12.49 10.80
C LEU A 6 -0.91 11.84 11.62
N PHE A 7 -2.07 11.61 10.99
CA PHE A 7 -3.13 10.77 11.55
C PHE A 7 -2.87 9.31 11.17
N VAL A 8 -2.98 8.41 12.15
CA VAL A 8 -2.63 6.99 11.98
C VAL A 8 -3.77 6.12 12.49
N LYS A 9 -4.11 5.07 11.73
CA LYS A 9 -5.09 4.04 12.08
C LYS A 9 -4.47 2.66 11.84
N GLY A 10 -4.49 1.81 12.85
CA GLY A 10 -3.83 0.50 12.84
C GLY A 10 -2.52 0.49 13.64
N HIS A 11 -1.58 -0.36 13.25
CA HIS A 11 -0.34 -0.61 14.00
C HIS A 11 0.73 0.43 13.67
N ALA A 12 0.92 1.42 14.53
CA ALA A 12 1.93 2.47 14.35
C ALA A 12 3.38 1.93 14.24
N ALA A 13 3.67 0.74 14.76
CA ALA A 13 4.98 0.08 14.62
C ALA A 13 5.35 -0.28 13.16
N LEU A 14 4.37 -0.29 12.25
CA LEU A 14 4.61 -0.44 10.81
C LEU A 14 5.20 0.84 10.19
N LEU A 15 5.09 1.99 10.84
CA LEU A 15 5.83 3.20 10.47
C LEU A 15 7.30 3.00 10.86
N GLY A 16 8.23 3.22 9.93
CA GLY A 16 9.65 3.02 10.20
C GLY A 16 10.54 3.30 8.99
N GLU A 17 11.84 3.11 9.20
CA GLU A 17 12.87 3.67 8.32
C GLU A 17 12.97 3.00 6.95
N PHE A 18 12.78 1.67 6.87
CA PHE A 18 12.90 0.95 5.60
C PHE A 18 11.54 0.49 5.07
N CYS A 19 10.98 1.32 4.19
CA CYS A 19 9.72 1.10 3.51
C CYS A 19 9.96 0.94 2.01
N LEU A 20 9.28 -0.01 1.38
CA LEU A 20 9.32 -0.20 -0.07
C LEU A 20 8.05 0.35 -0.72
N PRO A 21 8.12 1.54 -1.35
CA PRO A 21 6.97 2.10 -2.04
C PRO A 21 6.68 1.32 -3.32
N MET A 22 5.45 0.84 -3.47
CA MET A 22 4.95 0.24 -4.71
C MET A 22 3.86 1.13 -5.28
N VAL A 23 4.16 1.76 -6.41
CA VAL A 23 3.26 2.73 -7.06
C VAL A 23 3.13 2.41 -8.55
N GLY A 24 2.00 2.77 -9.15
CA GLY A 24 1.86 2.69 -10.59
C GLY A 24 0.51 3.15 -11.12
N SER A 25 0.17 2.68 -12.32
CA SER A 25 -1.04 3.13 -13.04
C SER A 25 -2.33 2.76 -12.32
N ARG A 26 -3.26 3.73 -12.25
CA ARG A 26 -4.65 3.50 -11.80
C ARG A 26 -5.45 2.62 -12.78
N LYS A 27 -5.03 2.58 -14.05
CA LYS A 27 -5.58 1.74 -15.12
C LYS A 27 -4.56 0.68 -15.56
N ALA A 28 -4.00 -0.04 -14.60
CA ALA A 28 -3.03 -1.10 -14.87
C ALA A 28 -3.65 -2.27 -15.68
N SER A 29 -2.86 -2.85 -16.58
CA SER A 29 -3.23 -4.07 -17.30
C SER A 29 -3.39 -5.26 -16.35
N THR A 30 -4.07 -6.30 -16.78
CA THR A 30 -4.22 -7.54 -15.99
C THR A 30 -2.86 -8.15 -15.64
N GLN A 31 -1.92 -8.13 -16.58
CA GLN A 31 -0.56 -8.65 -16.35
C GLN A 31 0.18 -7.82 -15.30
N ALA A 32 0.13 -6.49 -15.40
CA ALA A 32 0.74 -5.60 -14.41
C ALA A 32 0.14 -5.83 -13.01
N LYS A 33 -1.19 -5.94 -12.90
CA LYS A 33 -1.85 -6.24 -11.61
C LYS A 33 -1.40 -7.56 -11.01
N ARG A 34 -1.31 -8.63 -11.82
CA ARG A 34 -0.83 -9.95 -11.39
C ARG A 34 0.62 -9.89 -10.92
N PHE A 35 1.48 -9.26 -11.71
CA PHE A 35 2.90 -9.09 -11.38
C PHE A 35 3.09 -8.29 -10.09
N THR A 36 2.40 -7.14 -9.95
CA THR A 36 2.45 -6.33 -8.72
C THR A 36 2.01 -7.14 -7.51
N ARG A 37 0.93 -7.92 -7.62
CA ARG A 37 0.44 -8.74 -6.51
C ARG A 37 1.48 -9.79 -6.10
N TRP A 38 2.00 -10.55 -7.07
CA TRP A 38 3.04 -11.55 -6.82
C TRP A 38 4.27 -10.92 -6.17
N LEU A 39 4.78 -9.83 -6.75
CA LEU A 39 5.96 -9.15 -6.24
C LEU A 39 5.75 -8.64 -4.80
N ALA A 40 4.59 -8.05 -4.51
CA ALA A 40 4.25 -7.61 -3.16
C ALA A 40 4.16 -8.76 -2.16
N THR A 41 3.63 -9.93 -2.58
CA THR A 41 3.61 -11.13 -1.74
C THR A 41 5.02 -11.61 -1.40
N GLU A 42 5.91 -11.73 -2.39
CA GLU A 42 7.29 -12.19 -2.17
C GLU A 42 8.06 -11.25 -1.24
N LEU A 43 7.99 -9.95 -1.50
CA LEU A 43 8.74 -8.95 -0.74
C LEU A 43 8.23 -8.84 0.70
N ALA A 44 6.91 -8.83 0.89
CA ALA A 44 6.34 -8.74 2.22
C ALA A 44 6.56 -10.04 3.04
N GLY A 45 6.64 -11.19 2.37
CA GLY A 45 7.06 -12.47 2.96
C GLY A 45 8.50 -12.45 3.47
N GLN A 46 9.37 -11.66 2.84
CA GLN A 46 10.74 -11.37 3.30
C GLN A 46 10.80 -10.29 4.39
N ARG A 47 9.67 -9.96 5.03
CA ARG A 47 9.54 -8.93 6.07
C ARG A 47 9.83 -7.50 5.60
N LEU A 48 9.78 -7.25 4.29
CA LEU A 48 9.84 -5.88 3.78
C LEU A 48 8.49 -5.20 3.96
N LYS A 49 8.50 -3.96 4.46
CA LYS A 49 7.30 -3.15 4.65
C LYS A 49 6.88 -2.54 3.32
N VAL A 50 5.84 -3.08 2.70
CA VAL A 50 5.28 -2.51 1.47
C VAL A 50 4.47 -1.27 1.83
N VAL A 51 4.63 -0.20 1.06
CA VAL A 51 3.87 1.04 1.22
C VAL A 51 3.21 1.42 -0.09
N SER A 52 1.92 1.77 -0.06
CA SER A 52 1.19 2.25 -1.23
C SER A 52 0.02 3.16 -0.85
N ARG A 53 -0.79 3.64 -1.81
CA ARG A 53 -1.78 4.71 -1.57
C ARG A 53 -3.25 4.28 -1.65
N LEU A 54 -3.53 2.97 -1.59
CA LEU A 54 -4.88 2.41 -1.79
C LEU A 54 -5.59 2.85 -3.09
N ALA A 55 -4.87 3.37 -4.08
CA ALA A 55 -5.47 3.72 -5.38
C ALA A 55 -5.89 2.45 -6.15
N ARG A 56 -6.72 2.62 -7.19
CA ARG A 56 -7.01 1.53 -8.14
C ARG A 56 -5.74 1.04 -8.83
N GLY A 57 -5.79 -0.15 -9.41
CA GLY A 57 -4.69 -0.65 -10.26
C GLY A 57 -3.54 -1.20 -9.42
N VAL A 58 -2.33 -0.66 -9.62
CA VAL A 58 -1.11 -1.16 -8.98
C VAL A 58 -1.21 -1.09 -7.46
N ASP A 59 -1.54 0.06 -6.90
CA ASP A 59 -1.56 0.29 -5.46
C ASP A 59 -2.46 -0.73 -4.72
N CYS A 60 -3.71 -0.91 -5.15
CA CYS A 60 -4.62 -1.93 -4.61
C CYS A 60 -4.07 -3.37 -4.74
N ASN A 61 -3.41 -3.72 -5.85
CA ASN A 61 -2.85 -5.07 -6.01
C ASN A 61 -1.58 -5.29 -5.17
N ALA A 62 -0.80 -4.25 -4.89
CA ALA A 62 0.29 -4.31 -3.92
C ALA A 62 -0.24 -4.55 -2.51
N HIS A 63 -1.29 -3.83 -2.11
CA HIS A 63 -1.97 -4.07 -0.82
C HIS A 63 -2.49 -5.49 -0.70
N ILE A 64 -3.19 -6.00 -1.72
CA ILE A 64 -3.72 -7.38 -1.70
C ILE A 64 -2.58 -8.40 -1.58
N GLY A 65 -1.47 -8.21 -2.31
CA GLY A 65 -0.33 -9.13 -2.26
C GLY A 65 0.37 -9.17 -0.90
N ALA A 66 0.54 -8.01 -0.27
CA ALA A 66 1.23 -7.88 1.02
C ALA A 66 0.35 -8.15 2.25
N LEU A 67 -0.99 -8.17 2.10
CA LEU A 67 -1.95 -8.22 3.21
C LEU A 67 -1.69 -9.38 4.18
N GLY A 68 -1.44 -10.58 3.65
CA GLY A 68 -1.23 -11.78 4.46
C GLY A 68 0.00 -11.74 5.37
N SER A 69 0.98 -10.89 5.06
CA SER A 69 2.19 -10.73 5.88
C SER A 69 2.03 -9.78 7.07
N GLY A 70 1.00 -8.92 7.05
CA GLY A 70 0.87 -7.80 7.98
C GLY A 70 1.86 -6.64 7.76
N ASN A 71 2.83 -6.77 6.85
CA ASN A 71 3.87 -5.77 6.58
C ASN A 71 3.45 -4.80 5.46
N ILE A 72 2.27 -4.16 5.62
CA ILE A 72 1.70 -3.26 4.61
C ILE A 72 1.17 -1.97 5.25
N THR A 73 1.52 -0.82 4.68
CA THR A 73 1.02 0.50 5.11
C THR A 73 0.39 1.25 3.94
N ALA A 74 -0.74 1.91 4.20
CA ALA A 74 -1.40 2.79 3.24
C ALA A 74 -1.13 4.27 3.57
N VAL A 75 -0.76 5.05 2.57
CA VAL A 75 -0.71 6.52 2.64
C VAL A 75 -1.84 7.08 1.78
N ILE A 76 -2.91 7.53 2.43
CA ILE A 76 -4.10 8.03 1.75
C ILE A 76 -4.08 9.55 1.63
N GLY A 77 -4.67 10.07 0.55
CA GLY A 77 -4.82 11.51 0.31
C GLY A 77 -6.16 12.09 0.76
N ALA A 78 -7.00 11.29 1.42
CA ALA A 78 -8.28 11.70 1.98
C ALA A 78 -8.22 11.65 3.52
N GLY A 79 -9.24 12.18 4.19
CA GLY A 79 -9.37 12.03 5.64
C GLY A 79 -9.37 10.56 6.05
N ILE A 80 -8.91 10.24 7.26
CA ILE A 80 -8.72 8.86 7.73
C ILE A 80 -10.03 8.05 7.81
N ASP A 81 -11.16 8.74 7.83
CA ASP A 81 -12.52 8.19 7.82
C ASP A 81 -13.21 8.28 6.44
N VAL A 82 -12.47 8.68 5.40
CA VAL A 82 -12.97 8.81 4.02
C VAL A 82 -12.43 7.68 3.15
N TYR A 83 -13.32 6.79 2.74
CA TYR A 83 -13.01 5.67 1.85
C TYR A 83 -12.94 6.12 0.39
N TYR A 84 -11.72 6.31 -0.12
CA TYR A 84 -11.48 6.66 -1.51
C TYR A 84 -10.34 5.85 -2.13
N PRO A 85 -10.56 5.24 -3.32
CA PRO A 85 -11.82 5.17 -4.05
C PRO A 85 -12.82 4.23 -3.35
N LYS A 86 -14.14 4.49 -3.40
CA LYS A 86 -15.19 3.69 -2.72
C LYS A 86 -15.16 2.17 -2.96
N ALA A 87 -14.45 1.72 -4.01
CA ALA A 87 -14.38 0.31 -4.38
C ALA A 87 -13.20 -0.44 -3.71
N ASN A 88 -12.32 0.28 -3.01
CA ASN A 88 -11.21 -0.25 -2.23
C ASN A 88 -11.46 0.07 -0.75
#